data_AF-A0A815UW40-F1
#
_entry.id   AF-A0A815UW40-F1
#
_cell.length_a   1.000
_cell.length_b   1.000
_cell.length_c   1.000
_cell.angle_alpha   90.00
_cell.angle_beta   90.00
_cell.angle_gamma   90.00
#
_symmetry.space_group_name_H-M   'P 1'
#
loop_
_entity.id
_entity.type
_entity.pdbx_description
1 polymer ?
#
loop_
_entity_poly.entity_id
_entity_poly.type
_entity_poly.pdbx_seq_one_letter_code
_entity_poly.pdbx_strand_id
1 'polypeptide(L)'
;MTNKNISEDCLYLNVWSPVGSGVDGPLKPVMVWIHGGGLLVGSPSEYSYHGDLLSARGDVVVVSVSYRLNIFGFLYSGDSRAPGNVGLLDQNLGLKWVNDNIHYFGGDPNK
;
A
#
# COMPACT_ATOMS: atom_id res chain seq x y z
N MET A 1 7.82 6.00 22.01
CA MET A 1 6.51 5.73 21.37
C MET A 1 6.15 6.97 20.58
N THR A 2 6.54 7.03 19.31
CA THR A 2 6.14 8.12 18.42
C THR A 2 4.61 8.08 18.26
N ASN A 3 3.96 9.22 18.40
CA ASN A 3 2.52 9.37 18.31
C ASN A 3 2.08 8.99 16.88
N LYS A 4 1.77 7.72 16.64
CA LYS A 4 1.08 7.30 15.41
C LYS A 4 -0.33 7.90 15.52
N ASN A 5 -0.64 8.88 14.69
CA ASN A 5 -2.00 9.37 14.53
C ASN A 5 -2.85 8.24 13.92
N ILE A 6 -3.45 7.41 14.76
CA ILE A 6 -4.41 6.40 14.35
C ILE A 6 -5.72 7.12 14.04
N SER A 7 -6.25 6.92 12.85
CA SER A 7 -7.44 7.60 12.31
C SER A 7 -8.21 6.64 11.40
N GLU A 8 -9.52 6.85 11.24
CA GLU A 8 -10.32 6.18 10.19
C GLU A 8 -9.97 6.70 8.80
N ASP A 9 -9.54 7.97 8.71
CA ASP A 9 -8.87 8.50 7.54
C ASP A 9 -7.45 7.92 7.48
N CYS A 10 -7.33 6.74 6.86
CA CYS A 10 -6.12 5.92 6.87
C CYS A 10 -5.76 5.30 5.53
N LEU A 11 -6.60 5.48 4.49
CA LEU A 11 -6.40 4.90 3.16
C LEU A 11 -5.36 5.68 2.35
N TYR A 12 -4.13 5.59 2.82
CA TYR A 12 -2.93 6.15 2.23
C TYR A 12 -2.01 5.04 1.73
N LEU A 13 -1.04 5.43 0.92
CA LEU A 13 0.04 4.58 0.45
C LEU A 13 1.37 5.31 0.58
N ASN A 14 2.45 4.55 0.70
CA ASN A 14 3.80 5.07 0.64
C ASN A 14 4.47 4.57 -0.64
N VAL A 15 5.23 5.43 -1.31
CA VAL A 15 6.00 5.08 -2.52
C VAL A 15 7.47 5.40 -2.28
N TRP A 16 8.33 4.42 -2.49
CA TRP A 16 9.78 4.59 -2.58
C TRP A 16 10.22 4.29 -3.99
N SER A 17 10.96 5.23 -4.58
CA SER A 17 11.46 5.12 -5.94
C SER A 17 12.99 5.27 -5.93
N PRO A 18 13.75 4.46 -6.71
CA PRO A 18 15.20 4.56 -6.77
C PRO A 18 15.62 5.93 -7.31
N VAL A 19 16.72 6.49 -6.78
CA VAL A 19 17.25 7.78 -7.26
C VAL A 19 17.57 7.70 -8.75
N GLY A 20 17.14 8.70 -9.52
CA GLY A 20 17.31 8.73 -10.97
C GLY A 20 16.19 8.02 -11.75
N SER A 21 15.23 7.41 -11.05
CA SER A 21 13.96 6.98 -11.65
C SER A 21 13.05 8.20 -11.79
N GLY A 22 12.57 8.46 -13.00
CA GLY A 22 11.75 9.61 -13.31
C GLY A 22 10.87 9.33 -14.52
N VAL A 23 9.94 10.24 -14.81
CA VAL A 23 8.96 10.12 -15.90
C VAL A 23 9.63 9.89 -17.27
N ASP A 24 10.84 10.43 -17.45
CA ASP A 24 11.62 10.33 -18.69
C ASP A 24 12.65 9.18 -18.68
N GLY A 25 12.75 8.43 -17.58
CA GLY A 25 13.69 7.32 -17.41
C GLY A 25 13.07 5.94 -17.73
N PRO A 26 13.88 4.88 -17.86
CA PRO A 26 13.36 3.53 -18.01
C PRO A 26 12.57 3.11 -16.78
N LEU A 27 11.34 2.64 -17.00
CA LEU A 27 10.45 2.17 -15.94
C LEU A 27 11.02 0.93 -15.23
N LYS A 28 10.80 0.85 -13.92
CA LYS A 28 11.31 -0.19 -13.02
C LYS A 28 10.19 -1.14 -12.58
N PRO A 29 10.48 -2.41 -12.26
CA PRO A 29 9.49 -3.31 -11.67
C PRO A 29 8.90 -2.74 -10.37
N VAL A 30 7.63 -3.06 -10.09
CA VAL A 30 6.90 -2.54 -8.94
C VAL A 30 6.63 -3.66 -7.94
N MET A 31 7.07 -3.44 -6.69
CA MET A 31 6.78 -4.33 -5.57
C MET A 31 5.72 -3.71 -4.67
N VAL A 32 4.54 -4.33 -4.60
CA VAL A 32 3.47 -3.91 -3.68
C VAL A 32 3.50 -4.74 -2.40
N TRP A 33 3.62 -4.09 -1.25
CA TRP A 33 3.61 -4.70 0.07
C TRP A 33 2.26 -4.51 0.76
N ILE A 34 1.65 -5.63 1.16
CA ILE A 34 0.46 -5.67 2.01
C ILE A 34 0.89 -6.28 3.34
N HIS A 35 0.83 -5.48 4.40
CA HIS A 35 1.28 -5.93 5.71
C HIS A 35 0.37 -7.02 6.29
N GLY A 36 0.95 -7.90 7.11
CA GLY A 36 0.23 -8.92 7.86
C GLY A 36 -0.44 -8.36 9.13
N GLY A 37 -0.62 -9.23 10.14
CA GLY A 37 -1.26 -8.88 11.42
C GLY A 37 -2.67 -9.47 11.60
N GLY A 38 -2.97 -10.56 10.88
CA GLY A 38 -4.18 -11.35 11.06
C GLY A 38 -5.47 -10.59 10.74
N LEU A 39 -5.39 -9.53 9.92
CA LEU A 39 -6.50 -8.60 9.62
C LEU A 39 -6.98 -7.79 10.84
N LEU A 40 -6.29 -7.84 11.98
CA LEU A 40 -6.68 -7.17 13.21
C LEU A 40 -5.85 -5.93 13.49
N VAL A 41 -4.55 -6.00 13.18
CA VAL A 41 -3.55 -4.97 13.49
C VAL A 41 -2.55 -4.84 12.35
N GLY A 42 -1.77 -3.77 12.37
CA GLY A 42 -0.68 -3.53 11.44
C GLY A 42 -0.75 -2.14 10.80
N SER A 43 0.31 -1.74 10.12
CA SER A 43 0.34 -0.51 9.34
C SER A 43 1.44 -0.59 8.27
N PRO A 44 1.22 -0.03 7.06
CA PRO A 44 2.27 0.05 6.04
C PRO A 44 3.40 1.02 6.41
N SER A 45 3.24 1.79 7.48
CA SER A 45 4.23 2.76 8.00
C SER A 45 5.01 2.22 9.20
N GLU A 46 4.97 0.90 9.45
CA GLU A 46 5.89 0.30 10.41
C GLU A 46 7.32 0.36 9.88
N TYR A 47 8.27 0.72 10.75
CA TYR A 47 9.66 0.94 10.38
C TYR A 47 10.30 -0.28 9.69
N SER A 48 9.93 -1.50 10.11
CA SER A 48 10.37 -2.75 9.50
C SER A 48 9.91 -2.96 8.05
N TYR A 49 8.94 -2.17 7.57
CA TYR A 49 8.39 -2.23 6.22
C TYR A 49 8.80 -1.05 5.34
N HIS A 50 9.70 -0.18 5.80
CA HIS A 50 10.20 0.90 4.95
C HIS A 50 10.88 0.32 3.69
N GLY A 51 10.42 0.78 2.52
CA GLY A 51 10.86 0.29 1.22
C GLY A 51 12.13 0.95 0.69
N ASP A 52 12.76 1.83 1.46
CA ASP A 52 13.91 2.65 1.04
C ASP A 52 15.13 1.80 0.66
N LEU A 53 15.55 0.86 1.51
CA LEU A 53 16.69 -0.02 1.23
C LEU A 53 16.41 -0.99 0.07
N LEU A 54 15.19 -1.51 0.00
CA LEU A 54 14.79 -2.44 -1.05
C LEU A 54 14.73 -1.72 -2.41
N SER A 55 14.17 -0.52 -2.43
CA SER A 55 14.11 0.31 -3.63
C SER A 55 15.53 0.68 -4.11
N ALA A 56 16.37 1.18 -3.21
CA ALA A 56 17.72 1.63 -3.56
C ALA A 56 18.65 0.50 -4.02
N ARG A 57 18.58 -0.68 -3.39
CA ARG A 57 19.48 -1.81 -3.71
C ARG A 57 18.93 -2.75 -4.78
N GLY A 58 17.61 -2.88 -4.85
CA GLY A 58 16.92 -3.76 -5.79
C GLY A 58 16.63 -3.12 -7.14
N ASP A 59 16.78 -1.80 -7.28
CA ASP A 59 16.39 -1.03 -8.47
C ASP A 59 14.91 -1.26 -8.85
N VAL A 60 14.04 -1.17 -7.83
CA VAL A 60 12.59 -1.39 -7.91
C VAL A 60 11.82 -0.26 -7.26
N VAL A 61 10.61 0.02 -7.75
CA VAL A 61 9.67 0.89 -7.04
C VAL A 61 8.94 0.06 -6.00
N VAL A 62 8.95 0.51 -4.74
CA VAL A 62 8.25 -0.18 -3.65
C VAL A 62 7.04 0.65 -3.25
N VAL A 63 5.87 0.01 -3.17
CA VAL A 63 4.64 0.63 -2.69
C VAL A 63 4.12 -0.15 -1.49
N SER A 64 3.81 0.51 -0.38
CA SER A 64 3.07 -0.10 0.72
C SER A 64 1.67 0.50 0.83
N VAL A 65 0.65 -0.35 0.97
CA VAL A 65 -0.76 0.04 0.90
C VAL A 65 -1.43 -0.13 2.26
N SER A 66 -2.10 0.91 2.75
CA SER A 66 -2.98 0.80 3.93
C SER A 66 -4.31 0.17 3.54
N TYR A 67 -4.88 -0.58 4.47
CA TYR A 67 -6.25 -1.09 4.35
C TYR A 67 -6.91 -1.11 5.73
N ARG A 68 -8.24 -1.02 5.78
CA ARG A 68 -8.97 -1.09 7.05
C ARG A 68 -8.83 -2.46 7.69
N LEU A 69 -8.75 -2.46 9.02
CA LEU A 69 -8.53 -3.65 9.85
C LEU A 69 -9.70 -3.87 10.81
N ASN A 70 -9.75 -5.06 11.40
CA ASN A 70 -10.70 -5.46 12.44
C ASN A 70 -12.15 -5.15 12.01
N ILE A 71 -13.01 -4.73 12.93
CA ILE A 71 -14.42 -4.42 12.68
C ILE A 71 -14.61 -3.36 11.58
N PHE A 72 -13.67 -2.42 11.42
CA PHE A 72 -13.74 -1.38 10.38
C PHE A 72 -13.49 -1.92 8.96
N GLY A 73 -12.73 -3.01 8.85
CA GLY A 73 -12.41 -3.65 7.56
C GLY A 73 -13.26 -4.87 7.24
N PHE A 74 -13.75 -5.58 8.26
CA PHE A 74 -14.21 -6.95 8.11
C PHE A 74 -15.52 -7.27 8.84
N LEU A 75 -16.23 -6.26 9.37
CA LEU A 75 -17.57 -6.48 9.92
C LEU A 75 -18.53 -7.01 8.84
N TYR A 76 -19.15 -8.15 9.11
CA TYR A 76 -20.21 -8.73 8.30
C TYR A 76 -21.48 -8.88 9.14
N SER A 77 -22.58 -8.31 8.67
CA SER A 77 -23.89 -8.32 9.37
C SER A 77 -24.94 -9.23 8.74
N GLY A 78 -24.64 -9.84 7.58
CA GLY A 78 -25.63 -10.58 6.79
C GLY A 78 -26.51 -9.71 5.90
N ASP A 79 -26.29 -8.39 5.86
CA ASP A 79 -26.98 -7.46 4.96
C ASP A 79 -26.03 -6.42 4.33
N SER A 80 -26.59 -5.58 3.46
CA SER A 80 -25.84 -4.62 2.65
C SER A 80 -25.20 -3.46 3.42
N ARG A 81 -25.60 -3.22 4.69
CA ARG A 81 -25.05 -2.12 5.51
C ARG A 81 -23.67 -2.43 6.04
N ALA A 82 -23.38 -3.71 6.30
CA ALA A 82 -22.04 -4.20 6.58
C ALA A 82 -21.80 -5.50 5.79
N PRO A 83 -21.39 -5.37 4.52
CA PRO A 83 -21.25 -6.50 3.59
C PRO A 83 -19.99 -7.35 3.83
N GLY A 84 -19.12 -6.96 4.78
CA GLY A 84 -17.83 -7.62 5.00
C GLY A 84 -16.78 -7.24 3.96
N ASN A 85 -15.53 -7.66 4.22
CA ASN A 85 -14.40 -7.58 3.29
C ASN A 85 -14.07 -6.19 2.70
N VAL A 86 -14.53 -5.10 3.31
CA VAL A 86 -14.21 -3.75 2.82
C VAL A 86 -12.71 -3.45 2.92
N GLY A 87 -12.00 -4.08 3.86
CA GLY A 87 -10.52 -4.05 3.90
C GLY A 87 -9.86 -4.72 2.70
N LEU A 88 -10.46 -5.77 2.11
CA LEU A 88 -9.97 -6.35 0.84
C LEU A 88 -10.28 -5.46 -0.35
N LEU A 89 -11.42 -4.77 -0.32
CA LEU A 89 -11.75 -3.77 -1.35
C LEU A 89 -10.79 -2.57 -1.29
N ASP A 90 -10.33 -2.18 -0.10
CA ASP A 90 -9.30 -1.16 0.06
C ASP A 90 -7.98 -1.60 -0.58
N GLN A 91 -7.55 -2.84 -0.35
CA GLN A 91 -6.35 -3.41 -0.99
C GLN A 91 -6.49 -3.42 -2.52
N ASN A 92 -7.65 -3.84 -3.03
CA ASN A 92 -7.94 -3.83 -4.46
C ASN A 92 -7.91 -2.41 -5.05
N LEU A 93 -8.46 -1.42 -4.34
CA LEU A 93 -8.40 -0.02 -4.74
C LEU A 93 -6.97 0.51 -4.75
N GLY A 94 -6.16 0.16 -3.75
CA GLY A 94 -4.73 0.50 -3.71
C GLY A 94 -3.96 -0.10 -4.88
N LEU A 95 -4.19 -1.38 -5.22
CA LEU A 95 -3.59 -2.02 -6.38
C LEU A 95 -4.00 -1.35 -7.70
N LYS A 96 -5.28 -0.98 -7.82
CA LYS A 96 -5.77 -0.22 -8.98
C LYS A 96 -5.08 1.14 -9.09
N TRP A 97 -4.96 1.86 -7.98
CA TRP A 97 -4.24 3.13 -7.95
C TRP A 97 -2.78 2.96 -8.41
N VAL A 98 -2.11 1.90 -7.93
CA VAL A 98 -0.74 1.59 -8.36
C VAL A 98 -0.70 1.36 -9.87
N ASN A 99 -1.55 0.50 -10.41
CA ASN A 99 -1.57 0.22 -11.85
C ASN A 99 -1.84 1.49 -12.68
N ASP A 100 -2.76 2.35 -12.25
CA ASP A 100 -3.16 3.55 -12.96
C ASP A 100 -2.09 4.68 -12.87
N ASN A 101 -1.28 4.74 -11.81
CA ASN A 101 -0.46 5.93 -11.49
C ASN A 101 1.05 5.68 -11.32
N ILE A 102 1.51 4.44 -11.12
CA ILE A 102 2.90 4.20 -10.67
C ILE A 102 3.97 4.62 -11.69
N HIS A 103 3.59 4.75 -12.96
CA HIS A 103 4.44 5.28 -14.01
C HIS A 103 4.95 6.70 -13.73
N TYR A 104 4.16 7.54 -13.04
CA TYR A 104 4.61 8.87 -12.61
C TYR A 104 5.74 8.82 -11.56
N PHE A 105 5.94 7.67 -10.93
CA PHE A 105 6.99 7.41 -9.93
C PHE A 105 8.12 6.55 -10.50
N GLY A 106 8.14 6.32 -11.83
CA GLY A 106 9.15 5.52 -12.50
C GLY A 106 8.90 4.01 -12.45
N GLY A 107 7.70 3.56 -12.10
CA GLY A 107 7.32 2.15 -12.08
C GLY A 107 6.65 1.69 -13.38
N ASP A 108 6.91 0.46 -13.82
CA ASP A 108 6.23 -0.18 -14.94
C ASP A 108 4.94 -0.83 -14.43
N PRO A 109 3.74 -0.35 -14.78
CA PRO A 109 2.49 -0.89 -14.26
C PRO A 109 2.21 -2.35 -14.69
N ASN A 110 3.00 -2.89 -15.61
CA ASN A 110 2.90 -4.26 -16.10
C ASN A 110 3.98 -5.21 -15.54
N LYS A 111 4.78 -4.78 -14.55
CA LYS A 111 5.85 -5.58 -13.92
C LYS A 111 5.98 -5.32 -12.42
#